data_AF-J3A3B4-F1
#
_entry.id   AF-J3A3B4-F1
#
_cell.length_a   1.000
_cell.length_b   1.000
_cell.length_c   1.000
_cell.angle_alpha   90.00
_cell.angle_beta   90.00
_cell.angle_gamma   90.00
#
_symmetry.space_group_name_H-M   'P 1'
#
loop_
_entity.id
_entity.type
_entity.pdbx_description
1 polymer ?
#
loop_
_entity_poly.entity_id
_entity_poly.type
_entity_poly.pdbx_seq_one_letter_code
_entity_poly.pdbx_strand_id
1 'polypeptide(L)'
;MDSPPSTNRSVERQSTDGAIGDLLPRASVDSKWWYWIAAVPLFALLGTLFGVTFAVVGLLSFVVGVGFDAGILSVLPFFAAVLAVVFVALVGGLLTLVFPLAMYVDARAITESTTDYEWRPDPTLYGLVALAGAVTTTFVVTVPLALYYLYKRHETVGTP
;
A
#
# COMPACT_ATOMS: atom_id res chain seq x y z
N MET A 1 -52.52 -2.60 6.66
CA MET A 1 -51.26 -2.46 5.89
C MET A 1 -50.14 -2.66 6.87
N ASP A 2 -49.64 -3.88 6.96
CA ASP A 2 -48.61 -4.27 7.92
C ASP A 2 -47.25 -3.89 7.36
N SER A 3 -46.54 -2.99 8.05
CA SER A 3 -45.15 -2.67 7.74
C SER A 3 -44.27 -3.82 8.26
N PRO A 4 -43.33 -4.37 7.46
CA PRO A 4 -42.46 -5.45 7.92
C PRO A 4 -41.40 -4.93 8.91
N PRO A 5 -40.88 -5.81 9.80
CA PRO A 5 -39.99 -5.41 10.89
C PRO A 5 -38.60 -5.03 10.37
N SER A 6 -38.21 -3.77 10.60
CA SER A 6 -36.90 -3.22 10.22
C SER A 6 -35.76 -3.56 11.21
N THR A 7 -36.07 -4.23 12.32
CA THR A 7 -35.18 -4.44 13.47
C THR A 7 -34.09 -5.49 13.28
N ASN A 8 -34.23 -6.44 12.37
CA ASN A 8 -33.23 -7.51 12.22
C ASN A 8 -31.96 -7.05 11.47
N ARG A 9 -32.07 -6.12 10.51
CA ARG A 9 -30.90 -5.71 9.70
C ARG A 9 -29.87 -4.92 10.49
N SER A 10 -30.28 -4.14 11.49
CA SER A 10 -29.37 -3.35 12.30
C SER A 10 -28.53 -4.23 13.23
N VAL A 11 -29.14 -5.26 13.84
CA VAL A 11 -28.47 -6.19 14.75
C VAL A 11 -27.49 -7.10 14.00
N GLU A 12 -27.87 -7.55 12.80
CA GLU A 12 -27.01 -8.42 11.96
C GLU A 12 -25.81 -7.66 11.36
N ARG A 13 -25.97 -6.37 10.99
CA ARG A 13 -24.83 -5.51 10.63
C ARG A 13 -23.85 -5.34 11.79
N GLN A 14 -24.38 -5.06 12.97
CA GLN A 14 -23.57 -4.81 14.17
C GLN A 14 -22.76 -6.03 14.60
N SER A 15 -23.32 -7.25 14.47
CA SER A 15 -22.59 -8.48 14.77
C SER A 15 -21.53 -8.83 13.73
N THR A 16 -21.81 -8.57 12.44
CA THR A 16 -20.89 -8.86 11.34
C THR A 16 -19.69 -7.90 11.34
N ASP A 17 -19.95 -6.61 11.57
CA ASP A 17 -18.90 -5.58 11.69
C ASP A 17 -17.98 -5.87 12.89
N GLY A 18 -18.53 -6.37 14.00
CA GLY A 18 -17.75 -6.82 15.15
C GLY A 18 -16.92 -8.07 14.88
N ALA A 19 -17.48 -9.08 14.19
CA ALA A 19 -16.80 -10.34 13.92
C ALA A 19 -15.63 -10.19 12.94
N ILE A 20 -15.79 -9.42 11.85
CA ILE A 20 -14.70 -9.16 10.90
C ILE A 20 -13.61 -8.28 11.55
N GLY A 21 -14.02 -7.28 12.33
CA GLY A 21 -13.10 -6.44 13.10
C GLY A 21 -12.25 -7.25 14.08
N ASP A 22 -12.78 -8.31 14.67
CA ASP A 22 -12.03 -9.16 15.62
C ASP A 22 -11.02 -10.10 14.98
N LEU A 23 -11.15 -10.39 13.68
CA LEU A 23 -10.18 -11.24 12.96
C LEU A 23 -8.91 -10.49 12.56
N LEU A 24 -8.97 -9.16 12.46
CA LEU A 24 -7.83 -8.34 12.08
C LEU A 24 -6.98 -7.98 13.29
N PRO A 25 -5.63 -7.88 13.14
CA PRO A 25 -4.75 -7.55 14.25
C PRO A 25 -5.16 -6.25 14.93
N ARG A 26 -5.32 -6.28 16.25
CA ARG A 26 -5.47 -5.06 17.05
C ARG A 26 -4.10 -4.43 17.26
N ALA A 27 -4.01 -3.11 17.05
CA ALA A 27 -2.78 -2.34 17.19
C ALA A 27 -3.03 -1.13 18.09
N SER A 28 -2.01 -0.75 18.88
CA SER A 28 -1.98 0.55 19.54
C SER A 28 -1.52 1.65 18.58
N VAL A 29 -1.77 2.91 18.96
CA VAL A 29 -1.32 4.09 18.18
C VAL A 29 0.20 4.10 17.96
N ASP A 30 0.97 3.63 18.95
CA ASP A 30 2.44 3.54 18.87
C ASP A 30 2.95 2.38 18.00
N SER A 31 2.04 1.62 17.38
CA SER A 31 2.41 0.50 16.53
C SER A 31 3.09 0.96 15.23
N LYS A 32 3.96 0.09 14.70
CA LYS A 32 4.80 0.35 13.53
C LYS A 32 4.11 0.04 12.19
N TRP A 33 2.78 -0.10 12.17
CA TRP A 33 2.03 -0.40 10.94
C TRP A 33 2.19 0.67 9.88
N TRP A 34 2.38 1.92 10.29
CA TRP A 34 2.68 3.04 9.40
C TRP A 34 3.95 2.82 8.54
N TYR A 35 4.90 1.96 8.92
CA TYR A 35 6.06 1.62 8.08
C TYR A 35 5.64 0.99 6.75
N TRP A 36 4.58 0.17 6.74
CA TRP A 36 4.05 -0.40 5.51
C TRP A 36 3.38 0.64 4.63
N ILE A 37 2.81 1.69 5.23
CA ILE A 37 2.26 2.85 4.52
C ILE A 37 3.41 3.65 3.90
N ALA A 38 4.49 3.91 4.64
CA ALA A 38 5.69 4.61 4.18
C ALA A 38 6.49 3.82 3.13
N ALA A 39 6.40 2.48 3.14
CA ALA A 39 7.05 1.64 2.15
C ALA A 39 6.50 1.87 0.73
N VAL A 40 5.24 2.26 0.56
CA VAL A 40 4.61 2.48 -0.76
C VAL A 40 5.26 3.63 -1.55
N PRO A 41 5.33 4.88 -1.04
CA PRO A 41 5.98 5.96 -1.76
C PRO A 41 7.47 5.70 -1.98
N LEU A 42 8.14 5.05 -1.01
CA LEU A 42 9.55 4.65 -1.15
C LEU A 42 9.74 3.63 -2.28
N PHE A 43 8.91 2.58 -2.31
CA PHE A 43 8.94 1.55 -3.35
C PHE A 43 8.64 2.14 -4.72
N ALA A 44 7.63 3.02 -4.82
CA ALA A 44 7.32 3.72 -6.06
C ALA A 44 8.51 4.53 -6.56
N LEU A 45 9.15 5.32 -5.68
CA LEU A 45 10.33 6.12 -6.04
C LEU A 45 11.50 5.24 -6.53
N LEU A 46 11.84 4.19 -5.77
CA LEU A 46 12.93 3.28 -6.13
C LEU A 46 12.64 2.51 -7.41
N GLY A 47 11.40 2.03 -7.58
CA GLY A 47 10.94 1.34 -8.77
C GLY A 47 10.98 2.23 -10.01
N THR A 48 10.54 3.50 -9.89
CA THR A 48 10.65 4.49 -10.97
C THR A 48 12.09 4.78 -11.31
N LEU A 49 12.97 5.01 -10.32
CA LEU A 49 14.39 5.27 -10.59
C LEU A 49 15.06 4.09 -11.29
N PHE A 50 14.79 2.86 -10.82
CA PHE A 50 15.26 1.64 -11.44
C PHE A 50 14.76 1.50 -12.87
N GLY A 51 13.45 1.67 -13.10
CA GLY A 51 12.85 1.56 -14.42
C GLY A 51 13.37 2.60 -15.41
N VAL A 52 13.53 3.85 -14.99
CA VAL A 52 14.12 4.92 -15.81
C VAL A 52 15.58 4.60 -16.14
N THR A 53 16.37 4.17 -15.17
CA THR A 53 17.78 3.80 -15.39
C THR A 53 17.87 2.64 -16.39
N PHE A 54 17.05 1.60 -16.19
CA PHE A 54 17.00 0.45 -17.09
C PHE A 54 16.59 0.85 -18.52
N ALA A 55 15.58 1.71 -18.66
CA ALA A 55 15.12 2.21 -19.95
C ALA A 55 16.18 3.05 -20.67
N VAL A 56 16.86 3.96 -19.95
CA VAL A 56 17.93 4.80 -20.50
C VAL A 56 19.12 3.94 -20.94
N VAL A 57 19.59 3.02 -20.09
CA VAL A 57 20.70 2.13 -20.44
C VAL A 57 20.33 1.24 -21.63
N GLY A 58 19.12 0.65 -21.62
CA GLY A 58 18.64 -0.16 -22.73
C GLY A 58 18.56 0.61 -24.05
N LEU A 59 18.05 1.84 -24.02
CA LEU A 59 17.98 2.71 -25.19
C LEU A 59 19.38 3.08 -25.70
N LEU A 60 20.31 3.45 -24.82
CA LEU A 60 21.69 3.79 -25.21
C LEU A 60 22.40 2.60 -25.85
N SER A 61 22.28 1.40 -25.25
CA SER A 61 22.86 0.17 -25.80
C SER A 61 22.30 -0.13 -27.19
N PHE A 62 20.99 0.04 -27.39
CA PHE A 62 20.34 -0.11 -28.69
C PHE A 62 20.86 0.89 -29.72
N VAL A 63 20.96 2.18 -29.38
CA VAL A 63 21.39 3.25 -30.30
C VAL A 63 22.86 3.11 -30.69
N VAL A 64 23.74 2.73 -29.75
CA VAL A 64 25.19 2.59 -29.98
C VAL A 64 25.54 1.26 -30.65
N GLY A 65 24.56 0.38 -30.89
CA GLY A 65 24.78 -0.93 -31.51
C GLY A 65 25.50 -1.91 -30.58
N VAL A 66 25.51 -1.64 -29.28
CA VAL A 66 25.99 -2.57 -28.24
C VAL A 66 24.84 -3.54 -27.95
N GLY A 67 24.51 -4.36 -28.94
CA GLY A 67 23.40 -5.30 -28.88
C GLY A 67 23.68 -6.48 -27.94
N PHE A 68 22.64 -7.28 -27.69
CA PHE A 68 22.70 -8.57 -26.97
C PHE A 68 23.55 -9.66 -27.69
N ASP A 69 24.29 -9.32 -28.74
CA ASP A 69 25.12 -10.21 -29.56
C ASP A 69 26.43 -10.67 -28.87
N ALA A 70 26.66 -10.28 -27.62
CA ALA A 70 27.94 -10.44 -26.90
C ALA A 70 28.25 -11.85 -26.32
N GLY A 71 27.62 -12.93 -26.82
CA GLY A 71 27.87 -14.30 -26.34
C GLY A 71 27.64 -14.47 -24.82
N ILE A 72 28.37 -15.36 -24.15
CA ILE A 72 28.14 -15.71 -22.72
C ILE A 72 28.21 -14.51 -21.74
N LEU A 73 28.82 -13.38 -22.15
CA LEU A 73 28.89 -12.14 -21.37
C LEU A 73 27.54 -11.41 -21.30
N SER A 74 26.57 -11.72 -22.17
CA SER A 74 25.20 -11.19 -22.11
C SER A 74 24.29 -11.93 -21.11
N VAL A 75 24.71 -13.10 -20.63
CA VAL A 75 23.91 -13.99 -19.79
C VAL A 75 23.82 -13.49 -18.34
N LEU A 76 24.94 -13.03 -17.76
CA LEU A 76 24.96 -12.53 -16.38
C LEU A 76 24.11 -11.25 -16.17
N PRO A 77 24.22 -10.20 -17.02
CA PRO A 77 23.36 -9.03 -16.92
C PRO A 77 21.88 -9.36 -17.15
N PHE A 78 21.59 -10.32 -18.04
CA PHE A 78 20.22 -10.79 -18.27
C PHE A 78 19.63 -11.43 -17.01
N PHE A 79 20.33 -12.38 -16.38
CA PHE A 79 19.85 -12.99 -15.13
C PHE A 79 19.72 -11.96 -14.00
N ALA A 80 20.66 -11.01 -13.89
CA ALA A 80 20.54 -9.93 -12.92
C ALA A 80 19.28 -9.08 -13.16
N ALA A 81 18.97 -8.75 -14.42
CA ALA A 81 17.77 -8.02 -14.78
C ALA A 81 16.49 -8.82 -14.47
N VAL A 82 16.46 -10.11 -14.80
CA VAL A 82 15.32 -11.00 -14.49
C VAL A 82 15.11 -11.09 -12.97
N LEU A 83 16.18 -11.29 -12.20
CA LEU A 83 16.10 -11.34 -10.73
C LEU A 83 15.62 -10.02 -10.14
N ALA A 84 16.10 -8.89 -10.68
CA ALA A 84 15.64 -7.57 -10.25
C ALA A 84 14.15 -7.36 -10.54
N VAL A 85 13.67 -7.73 -11.74
CA VAL A 85 12.25 -7.65 -12.11
C VAL A 85 11.40 -8.55 -11.22
N VAL A 86 11.81 -9.79 -10.98
CA VAL A 86 11.12 -10.72 -10.07
C VAL A 86 11.07 -10.15 -8.66
N PHE A 87 12.17 -9.61 -8.15
CA PHE A 87 12.23 -8.99 -6.83
C PHE A 87 11.25 -7.81 -6.72
N VAL A 88 11.26 -6.90 -7.71
CA VAL A 88 10.32 -5.77 -7.78
C VAL A 88 8.87 -6.27 -7.82
N ALA A 89 8.57 -7.31 -8.61
CA ALA A 89 7.23 -7.88 -8.70
C ALA A 89 6.77 -8.50 -7.37
N LEU A 90 7.66 -9.21 -6.67
CA LEU A 90 7.35 -9.81 -5.36
C LEU A 90 7.09 -8.76 -4.28
N VAL A 91 7.97 -7.75 -4.18
CA VAL A 91 7.81 -6.67 -3.20
C VAL A 91 6.57 -5.84 -3.52
N GLY A 92 6.35 -5.50 -4.81
CA GLY A 92 5.15 -4.79 -5.25
C GLY A 92 3.88 -5.58 -4.95
N GLY A 93 3.85 -6.88 -5.26
CA GLY A 93 2.73 -7.75 -4.96
C GLY A 93 2.45 -7.87 -3.45
N LEU A 94 3.49 -7.96 -2.62
CA LEU A 94 3.35 -7.93 -1.17
C LEU A 94 2.73 -6.61 -0.70
N LEU A 95 3.23 -5.47 -1.21
CA LEU A 95 2.70 -4.15 -0.85
C LEU A 95 1.24 -3.97 -1.31
N THR A 96 0.83 -4.52 -2.47
CA THR A 96 -0.57 -4.49 -2.91
C THR A 96 -1.52 -5.10 -1.87
N LEU A 97 -1.07 -6.13 -1.14
CA LEU A 97 -1.88 -6.80 -0.13
C LEU A 97 -1.75 -6.14 1.25
N VAL A 98 -0.52 -5.79 1.65
CA VAL A 98 -0.23 -5.28 3.00
C VAL A 98 -0.61 -3.80 3.15
N PHE A 99 -0.52 -3.00 2.08
CA PHE A 99 -0.84 -1.56 2.16
C PHE A 99 -2.29 -1.28 2.58
N PRO A 100 -3.33 -1.88 1.96
CA PRO A 100 -4.71 -1.66 2.40
C PRO A 100 -4.96 -2.13 3.83
N LEU A 101 -4.35 -3.25 4.22
CA LEU A 101 -4.44 -3.78 5.57
C LEU A 101 -3.79 -2.81 6.58
N ALA A 102 -2.59 -2.31 6.28
CA ALA A 102 -1.88 -1.37 7.14
C ALA A 102 -2.63 -0.06 7.31
N MET A 103 -3.23 0.46 6.22
CA MET A 103 -4.09 1.66 6.27
C MET A 103 -5.29 1.46 7.19
N TYR A 104 -5.98 0.32 7.10
CA TYR A 104 -7.12 0.01 7.97
C TYR A 104 -6.68 -0.12 9.43
N VAL A 105 -5.64 -0.93 9.71
CA VAL A 105 -5.19 -1.22 11.08
C VAL A 105 -4.66 0.03 11.78
N ASP A 106 -3.86 0.85 11.10
CA ASP A 106 -3.33 2.09 11.68
C ASP A 106 -4.45 3.14 11.89
N ALA A 107 -5.36 3.30 10.92
CA ALA A 107 -6.48 4.23 11.07
C ALA A 107 -7.42 3.83 12.21
N ARG A 108 -7.65 2.53 12.37
CA ARG A 108 -8.44 1.99 13.48
C ARG A 108 -7.76 2.26 14.82
N ALA A 109 -6.44 2.04 14.91
CA ALA A 109 -5.68 2.30 16.13
C ALA A 109 -5.80 3.76 16.59
N ILE A 110 -5.77 4.72 15.66
CA ILE A 110 -5.95 6.15 15.94
C ILE A 110 -7.39 6.43 16.41
N THR A 111 -8.38 5.90 15.69
CA THR A 111 -9.81 6.17 15.95
C THR A 111 -10.33 5.53 17.25
N GLU A 112 -9.77 4.39 17.66
CA GLU A 112 -10.10 3.67 18.90
C GLU A 112 -9.22 4.11 20.10
N SER A 113 -8.28 5.03 19.89
CA SER A 113 -7.42 5.50 20.96
C SER A 113 -8.19 6.27 22.03
N THR A 114 -7.72 6.23 23.28
CA THR A 114 -8.35 6.95 24.41
C THR A 114 -8.10 8.46 24.34
N THR A 115 -7.15 8.90 23.52
CA THR A 115 -6.84 10.32 23.33
C THR A 115 -7.73 10.87 22.24
N ASP A 116 -8.40 11.99 22.51
CA ASP A 116 -9.25 12.63 21.52
C ASP A 116 -8.39 13.48 20.57
N TYR A 117 -8.10 12.92 19.40
CA TYR A 117 -7.36 13.57 18.35
C TYR A 117 -8.28 14.36 17.41
N GLU A 118 -7.83 15.53 16.95
CA GLU A 118 -8.59 16.37 16.02
C GLU A 118 -8.88 15.65 14.68
N TRP A 119 -7.91 14.88 14.18
CA TRP A 119 -8.06 14.06 12.99
C TRP A 119 -8.37 12.61 13.36
N ARG A 120 -9.55 12.13 12.94
CA ARG A 120 -10.03 10.76 13.18
C ARG A 120 -10.30 10.06 11.84
N PRO A 121 -9.34 9.29 11.31
CA PRO A 121 -9.52 8.64 10.02
C PRO A 121 -10.54 7.51 10.11
N ASP A 122 -11.55 7.50 9.21
CA ASP A 122 -12.45 6.35 9.06
C ASP A 122 -11.65 5.15 8.53
N PRO A 123 -11.47 4.07 9.33
CA PRO A 123 -10.63 2.94 8.94
C PRO A 123 -11.14 2.23 7.69
N THR A 124 -12.46 2.13 7.54
CA THR A 124 -13.10 1.44 6.42
C THR A 124 -12.88 2.22 5.12
N LEU A 125 -13.06 3.54 5.17
CA LEU A 125 -12.84 4.39 4.01
C LEU A 125 -11.37 4.34 3.56
N TYR A 126 -10.42 4.54 4.47
CA TYR A 126 -9.00 4.52 4.12
C TYR A 126 -8.54 3.14 3.62
N GLY A 127 -9.00 2.06 4.26
CA GLY A 127 -8.71 0.69 3.83
C GLY A 127 -9.28 0.37 2.44
N LEU A 128 -10.53 0.76 2.15
CA LEU A 128 -11.16 0.51 0.85
C LEU A 128 -10.57 1.36 -0.27
N VAL A 129 -10.27 2.64 -0.02
CA VAL A 129 -9.60 3.50 -1.00
C VAL A 129 -8.19 2.99 -1.29
N ALA A 130 -7.47 2.53 -0.26
CA ALA A 130 -6.17 1.91 -0.43
C ALA A 130 -6.25 0.61 -1.25
N LEU A 131 -7.25 -0.25 -0.99
CA LEU A 131 -7.49 -1.47 -1.75
C LEU A 131 -7.82 -1.17 -3.22
N ALA A 132 -8.79 -0.28 -3.46
CA ALA A 132 -9.18 0.12 -4.80
C ALA A 132 -7.99 0.74 -5.55
N GLY A 133 -7.24 1.63 -4.90
CA GLY A 133 -6.05 2.24 -5.45
C GLY A 133 -4.98 1.22 -5.83
N ALA A 134 -4.69 0.26 -4.95
CA ALA A 134 -3.68 -0.77 -5.14
C ALA A 134 -3.99 -1.68 -6.35
N VAL A 135 -5.26 -2.00 -6.56
CA VAL A 135 -5.69 -2.89 -7.66
C VAL A 135 -5.84 -2.14 -9.00
N THR A 136 -6.18 -0.84 -8.98
CA THR A 136 -6.62 -0.15 -10.21
C THR A 136 -5.65 0.91 -10.75
N THR A 137 -4.73 1.45 -9.95
CA THR A 137 -4.13 2.76 -10.30
C THR A 137 -2.62 2.83 -10.46
N THR A 138 -1.87 1.72 -10.49
CA THR A 138 -0.39 1.72 -10.69
C THR A 138 0.30 2.88 -9.96
N PHE A 139 0.05 3.01 -8.65
CA PHE A 139 0.58 4.05 -7.77
C PHE A 139 0.00 5.48 -7.86
N VAL A 140 -0.84 5.80 -8.86
CA VAL A 140 -1.41 7.15 -9.03
C VAL A 140 -2.27 7.58 -7.84
N VAL A 141 -3.04 6.66 -7.24
CA VAL A 141 -3.84 6.97 -6.03
C VAL A 141 -3.09 6.59 -4.76
N THR A 142 -2.40 5.45 -4.74
CA THR A 142 -1.82 4.92 -3.51
C THR A 142 -0.67 5.78 -2.98
N VAL A 143 0.14 6.40 -3.84
CA VAL A 143 1.25 7.26 -3.41
C VAL A 143 0.75 8.57 -2.79
N PRO A 144 -0.12 9.37 -3.45
CA PRO A 144 -0.70 10.55 -2.82
C PRO A 144 -1.47 10.22 -1.54
N LEU A 145 -2.24 9.13 -1.52
CA LEU A 145 -2.97 8.69 -0.33
C LEU A 145 -2.02 8.39 0.83
N ALA A 146 -0.96 7.61 0.59
CA ALA A 146 0.02 7.26 1.61
C ALA A 146 0.74 8.50 2.16
N LEU A 147 1.18 9.41 1.28
CA LEU A 147 1.84 10.65 1.68
C LEU A 147 0.92 11.56 2.49
N TYR A 148 -0.32 11.75 2.03
CA TYR A 148 -1.33 12.55 2.74
C TYR A 148 -1.65 11.96 4.12
N TYR A 149 -1.84 10.64 4.19
CA TYR A 149 -2.12 9.94 5.43
C TYR A 149 -0.95 10.07 6.43
N LEU A 150 0.28 9.84 5.99
CA LEU A 150 1.47 9.96 6.85
C LEU A 150 1.69 11.40 7.32
N TYR A 151 1.42 12.39 6.48
CA TYR A 151 1.44 13.80 6.86
C TYR A 151 0.43 14.08 7.98
N LYS A 152 -0.83 13.64 7.80
CA LYS A 152 -1.87 13.85 8.82
C LYS A 152 -1.60 13.10 10.11
N ARG A 153 -1.15 11.84 10.01
CA ARG A 153 -0.69 11.07 11.16
C ARG A 153 0.42 11.80 11.90
N HIS A 154 1.39 12.35 11.18
CA HIS A 154 2.48 13.08 11.80
C HIS A 154 2.03 14.31 12.59
N GLU A 155 1.12 15.11 12.01
CA GLU A 155 0.53 16.27 12.70
C GLU A 155 -0.26 15.87 13.96
N THR A 156 -0.86 14.68 13.95
CA THR A 156 -1.83 14.26 14.97
C THR A 156 -1.18 13.52 16.14
N VAL A 157 -0.30 12.56 15.85
CA VAL A 157 0.28 11.65 16.85
C VAL A 157 1.81 11.78 16.99
N GLY A 158 2.43 12.75 16.31
CA GLY A 158 3.88 12.97 16.37
C GLY A 158 4.63 12.16 15.32
N THR A 159 5.81 11.62 15.63
CA THR A 159 6.58 10.79 14.66
C THR A 159 5.65 9.80 13.96
N PRO A 160 5.72 9.67 12.61
CA PRO A 160 5.33 8.43 11.99
C PRO A 160 6.05 7.34 12.79
#